data_AF-A0A8T6HUR0-F1
#
_entry.id   AF-A0A8T6HUR0-F1
#
_cell.length_a   1.000
_cell.length_b   1.000
_cell.length_c   1.000
_cell.angle_alpha   90.00
_cell.angle_beta   90.00
_cell.angle_gamma   90.00
#
_symmetry.space_group_name_H-M   'P 1'
#
loop_
_entity.id
_entity.type
_entity.pdbx_description
1 polymer ?
#
loop_
_entity_poly.entity_id
_entity_poly.type
_entity_poly.pdbx_seq_one_letter_code
_entity_poly.pdbx_strand_id
1 'polypeptide(L)'
;MDSSELRRLRNAFGAFLTGVTVVTSRESNGTPRGFTANSFTSVSLDPPMLLVCVDRQAESLEVFTESPGFAISILAEDQVELSTLFASKRPDKFRIAEWRESPGGYPVLEGVCAWFDCERCNVVDAGDHVVIFGKVLDYGYNSKLGLGFVRGGYMTPGLEYTAGRAYGSDSHVVVGAIVEHEGKILLHRNPQNGKVHVPASGLDGKRGSLQQLQSDLNAEGTRVVINSLFAVFENEDDGRQSIYYRASARSIGQPDLFLPFDRIPWERISSRAVKSMLNRYVEESNRQRFGIYFGSDRDGSVQNLL
;
A
#
# COMPACT_ATOMS: atom_id res chain seq x y z
N MET A 1 12.92 -3.26 33.31
CA MET A 1 12.22 -4.07 32.30
C MET A 1 13.27 -4.92 31.61
N ASP A 2 13.10 -6.23 31.57
CA ASP A 2 14.05 -7.09 30.85
C ASP A 2 13.84 -7.01 29.31
N SER A 3 14.74 -7.61 28.53
CA SER A 3 14.67 -7.53 27.06
C SER A 3 13.43 -8.22 26.46
N SER A 4 12.89 -9.22 27.15
CA SER A 4 11.68 -9.95 26.74
C SER A 4 10.44 -9.10 26.95
N GLU A 5 10.33 -8.45 28.10
CA GLU A 5 9.26 -7.51 28.42
C GLU A 5 9.27 -6.29 27.49
N LEU A 6 10.45 -5.71 27.20
CA LEU A 6 10.57 -4.60 26.23
C LEU A 6 10.07 -4.99 24.84
N ARG A 7 10.38 -6.22 24.38
CA ARG A 7 9.87 -6.74 23.11
C ARG A 7 8.35 -6.91 23.15
N ARG A 8 7.79 -7.42 24.25
CA ARG A 8 6.33 -7.56 24.41
C ARG A 8 5.63 -6.20 24.37
N LEU A 9 6.19 -5.19 25.05
CA LEU A 9 5.64 -3.83 25.02
C LEU A 9 5.71 -3.22 23.62
N ARG A 10 6.85 -3.36 22.91
CA ARG A 10 6.99 -2.91 21.51
C ARG A 10 5.95 -3.57 20.61
N ASN A 11 5.72 -4.87 20.77
CA ASN A 11 4.69 -5.59 20.01
C ASN A 11 3.27 -5.09 20.35
N ALA A 12 3.01 -4.71 21.60
CA ALA A 12 1.73 -4.14 22.01
C ALA A 12 1.50 -2.76 21.39
N PHE A 13 2.50 -1.86 21.42
CA PHE A 13 2.42 -0.56 20.73
C PHE A 13 2.25 -0.73 19.22
N GLY A 14 2.97 -1.67 18.61
CA GLY A 14 2.84 -1.98 17.19
C GLY A 14 1.48 -2.54 16.77
N ALA A 15 0.55 -2.83 17.69
CA ALA A 15 -0.81 -3.22 17.34
C ALA A 15 -1.63 -2.05 16.79
N PHE A 16 -1.27 -0.79 17.11
CA PHE A 16 -1.90 0.39 16.56
C PHE A 16 -1.37 0.67 15.15
N LEU A 17 -2.27 0.64 14.15
CA LEU A 17 -1.93 0.98 12.77
C LEU A 17 -1.61 2.48 12.68
N THR A 18 -0.52 2.81 12.00
CA THR A 18 -0.06 4.18 11.80
C THR A 18 0.22 4.43 10.32
N GLY A 19 0.18 5.70 9.90
CA GLY A 19 0.84 6.10 8.66
C GLY A 19 2.36 6.21 8.87
N VAL A 20 3.10 6.27 7.77
CA VAL A 20 4.56 6.49 7.80
C VAL A 20 4.88 7.92 7.37
N THR A 21 5.76 8.58 8.12
CA THR A 21 6.22 9.93 7.82
C THR A 21 7.74 9.99 7.74
N VAL A 22 8.26 10.96 6.99
CA VAL A 22 9.65 11.41 7.11
C VAL A 22 9.62 12.82 7.68
N VAL A 23 10.32 13.01 8.80
CA VAL A 23 10.52 14.31 9.43
C VAL A 23 11.85 14.86 8.94
N THR A 24 11.87 16.12 8.54
CA THR A 24 13.05 16.77 7.96
C THR A 24 13.30 18.13 8.59
N SER A 25 14.58 18.50 8.68
CA SER A 25 15.04 19.78 9.21
C SER A 25 16.40 20.10 8.59
N ARG A 26 17.04 21.17 9.07
CA ARG A 26 18.39 21.55 8.66
C ARG A 26 19.29 21.80 9.86
N GLU A 27 20.55 21.43 9.69
CA GLU A 27 21.62 21.90 10.54
C GLU A 27 21.83 23.42 10.39
N SER A 28 22.56 24.02 11.32
CA SER A 28 22.93 25.44 11.28
C SER A 28 23.72 25.83 10.02
N ASN A 29 24.43 24.89 9.40
CA ASN A 29 25.15 25.07 8.14
C ASN A 29 24.25 24.91 6.88
N GLY A 30 22.95 24.65 7.07
CA GLY A 30 21.98 24.41 6.00
C GLY A 30 21.86 22.97 5.50
N THR A 31 22.71 22.04 5.98
CA THR A 31 22.69 20.63 5.57
C THR A 31 21.36 19.98 5.95
N PRO A 32 20.65 19.34 5.00
CA PRO A 32 19.38 18.71 5.29
C PRO A 32 19.56 17.44 6.14
N ARG A 33 18.68 17.27 7.12
CA ARG A 33 18.60 16.09 7.99
C ARG A 33 17.19 15.55 8.01
N GLY A 34 17.06 14.25 8.14
CA GLY A 34 15.77 13.59 8.10
C GLY A 34 15.79 12.18 8.65
N PHE A 35 14.66 11.78 9.23
CA PHE A 35 14.44 10.43 9.73
C PHE A 35 12.98 10.00 9.51
N THR A 36 12.78 8.69 9.40
CA THR A 36 11.44 8.11 9.33
C THR A 36 10.82 8.02 10.71
N ALA A 37 9.56 8.43 10.83
CA ALA A 37 8.78 8.33 12.05
C ALA A 37 7.36 7.85 11.77
N ASN A 38 6.81 7.07 12.68
CA ASN A 38 5.39 6.71 12.71
C ASN A 38 4.70 7.11 14.03
N SER A 39 5.37 7.96 14.82
CA SER A 39 4.86 8.57 16.07
C SER A 39 4.13 9.90 15.81
N PHE A 40 3.90 10.25 14.55
CA PHE A 40 3.18 11.45 14.14
C PHE A 40 1.75 11.49 14.70
N THR A 41 1.29 12.66 15.14
CA THR A 41 -0.11 12.87 15.54
C THR A 41 -0.54 14.32 15.29
N SER A 42 -1.71 14.52 14.68
CA SER A 42 -2.39 15.82 14.66
C SER A 42 -2.94 16.16 16.05
N VAL A 43 -2.65 17.36 16.56
CA VAL A 43 -2.93 17.74 17.95
C VAL A 43 -4.08 18.73 18.07
N SER A 44 -4.07 19.79 17.25
CA SER A 44 -5.05 20.87 17.33
C SER A 44 -5.31 21.45 15.94
N LEU A 45 -6.54 21.92 15.70
CA LEU A 45 -6.90 22.65 14.48
C LEU A 45 -6.77 24.17 14.65
N ASP A 46 -7.03 24.70 15.84
CA ASP A 46 -6.88 26.13 16.15
C ASP A 46 -6.30 26.33 17.58
N PRO A 47 -5.01 26.72 17.71
CA PRO A 47 -4.04 26.90 16.61
C PRO A 47 -3.71 25.55 15.95
N PRO A 48 -3.29 25.53 14.66
CA PRO A 48 -3.01 24.29 13.95
C PRO A 48 -1.70 23.68 14.46
N MET A 49 -1.77 22.53 15.10
CA MET A 49 -0.63 21.87 15.73
C MET A 49 -0.55 20.38 15.45
N LEU A 50 0.68 19.88 15.41
CA LEU A 50 1.01 18.47 15.32
C LEU A 50 2.18 18.14 16.25
N LEU A 51 2.42 16.85 16.45
CA LEU A 51 3.60 16.35 17.16
C LEU A 51 4.27 15.18 16.46
N VAL A 52 5.54 14.98 16.80
CA VAL A 52 6.32 13.77 16.49
C VAL A 52 7.30 13.46 17.62
N CYS A 53 7.63 12.19 17.82
CA CYS A 53 8.60 11.77 18.82
C CYS A 53 9.93 11.40 18.18
N VAL A 54 11.04 11.80 18.79
CA VAL A 54 12.41 11.50 18.37
C VAL A 54 13.12 10.71 19.46
N ASP A 55 13.77 9.61 19.09
CA ASP A 55 14.61 8.83 20.00
C ASP A 55 15.79 9.68 20.47
N ARG A 56 16.09 9.66 21.78
CA ARG A 56 17.25 10.39 22.33
C ARG A 56 18.59 9.89 21.81
N GLN A 57 18.66 8.67 21.28
CA GLN A 57 19.83 8.09 20.66
C GLN A 57 19.93 8.42 19.16
N ALA A 58 18.98 9.17 18.60
CA ALA A 58 19.03 9.58 17.20
C ALA A 58 20.21 10.55 16.98
N GLU A 59 21.07 10.24 16.00
CA GLU A 59 22.20 11.09 15.60
C GLU A 59 21.76 12.49 15.18
N SER A 60 20.50 12.66 14.76
CA SER A 60 19.91 13.93 14.36
C SER A 60 19.15 14.65 15.48
N LEU A 61 19.15 14.16 16.72
CA LEU A 61 18.35 14.71 17.83
C LEU A 61 18.52 16.23 17.96
N GLU A 62 19.78 16.69 18.09
CA GLU A 62 20.10 18.12 18.27
C GLU A 62 19.54 18.98 17.14
N VAL A 63 19.58 18.50 15.90
CA VAL A 63 19.06 19.21 14.73
C VAL A 63 17.56 19.47 14.84
N PHE A 64 16.79 18.52 15.37
CA PHE A 64 15.35 18.67 15.53
C PHE A 64 14.96 19.42 16.80
N THR A 65 15.76 19.38 17.85
CA THR A 65 15.49 20.11 19.10
C THR A 65 15.95 21.57 19.04
N GLU A 66 16.96 21.89 18.24
CA GLU A 66 17.54 23.24 18.15
C GLU A 66 17.01 24.05 16.96
N SER A 67 16.73 23.40 15.82
CA SER A 67 16.17 24.09 14.64
C SER A 67 14.87 24.84 15.00
N PRO A 68 14.63 26.04 14.45
CA PRO A 68 13.39 26.80 14.69
C PRO A 68 12.14 26.14 14.08
N GLY A 69 12.31 25.13 13.22
CA GLY A 69 11.22 24.48 12.52
C GLY A 69 11.64 23.17 11.85
N PHE A 70 10.67 22.52 11.22
CA PHE A 70 10.83 21.23 10.54
C PHE A 70 9.69 21.04 9.54
N ALA A 71 9.85 20.08 8.64
CA ALA A 71 8.76 19.62 7.79
C ALA A 71 8.40 18.14 8.06
N ILE A 72 7.16 17.79 7.78
CA ILE A 72 6.64 16.43 7.79
C ILE A 72 6.24 16.05 6.37
N SER A 73 6.68 14.89 5.92
CA SER A 73 6.26 14.26 4.66
C SER A 73 5.51 12.97 4.97
N ILE A 74 4.20 12.92 4.74
CA ILE A 74 3.38 11.69 4.91
C ILE A 74 3.52 10.85 3.64
N LEU A 75 4.18 9.71 3.77
CA LEU A 75 4.55 8.86 2.63
C LEU A 75 3.34 8.20 1.97
N ALA A 76 3.38 8.11 0.65
CA ALA A 76 2.45 7.34 -0.15
C ALA A 76 2.83 5.85 -0.16
N GLU A 77 1.86 5.00 -0.49
CA GLU A 77 1.98 3.53 -0.53
C GLU A 77 3.19 3.03 -1.33
N ASP A 78 3.65 3.83 -2.28
CA ASP A 78 4.74 3.58 -3.20
C ASP A 78 6.12 3.94 -2.69
N GLN A 79 6.22 4.39 -1.44
CA GLN A 79 7.42 5.03 -0.89
C GLN A 79 8.06 4.20 0.24
N VAL A 80 7.94 2.87 0.18
CA VAL A 80 8.60 1.94 1.12
C VAL A 80 10.12 2.15 1.13
N GLU A 81 10.70 2.40 -0.04
CA GLU A 81 12.14 2.66 -0.23
C GLU A 81 12.57 3.95 0.47
N LEU A 82 11.75 5.01 0.40
CA LEU A 82 12.03 6.26 1.11
C LEU A 82 11.94 6.06 2.62
N SER A 83 10.91 5.38 3.10
CA SER A 83 10.80 5.02 4.53
C SER A 83 12.04 4.28 5.01
N THR A 84 12.50 3.29 4.26
CA THR A 84 13.68 2.47 4.59
C THR A 84 14.97 3.30 4.52
N LEU A 85 15.11 4.16 3.51
CA LEU A 85 16.25 5.05 3.35
C LEU A 85 16.38 6.00 4.55
N PHE A 86 15.29 6.66 4.94
CA PHE A 86 15.29 7.63 6.02
C PHE A 86 15.35 7.00 7.42
N ALA A 87 14.96 5.74 7.58
CA ALA A 87 15.18 4.95 8.80
C ALA A 87 16.64 4.47 8.96
N SER A 88 17.41 4.41 7.86
CA SER A 88 18.80 3.94 7.89
C SER A 88 19.77 4.98 8.48
N LYS A 89 21.03 4.57 8.73
CA LYS A 89 22.13 5.47 9.13
C LYS A 89 22.93 6.05 7.96
N ARG A 90 22.39 6.00 6.73
CA ARG A 90 23.12 6.51 5.56
C ARG A 90 23.35 8.02 5.66
N PRO A 91 24.54 8.52 5.30
CA PRO A 91 24.81 9.96 5.29
C PRO A 91 24.28 10.68 4.05
N ASP A 92 24.04 9.94 2.94
CA ASP A 92 23.73 10.48 1.61
C ASP A 92 22.24 10.45 1.26
N LYS A 93 21.33 10.34 2.25
CA LYS A 93 19.87 10.20 2.04
C LYS A 93 19.29 11.21 1.05
N PHE A 94 19.60 12.49 1.23
CA PHE A 94 19.08 13.60 0.41
C PHE A 94 19.73 13.72 -0.97
N ARG A 95 20.75 12.92 -1.29
CA ARG A 95 21.27 12.76 -2.66
C ARG A 95 20.52 11.68 -3.44
N ILE A 96 19.87 10.76 -2.74
CA ILE A 96 19.14 9.62 -3.31
C ILE A 96 17.66 9.96 -3.47
N ALA A 97 17.07 10.61 -2.46
CA ALA A 97 15.67 11.03 -2.50
C ALA A 97 15.47 12.30 -3.33
N GLU A 98 14.36 12.38 -4.04
CA GLU A 98 13.86 13.63 -4.63
C GLU A 98 13.10 14.45 -3.58
N TRP A 99 13.40 15.74 -3.51
CA TRP A 99 12.81 16.65 -2.54
C TRP A 99 12.87 18.10 -3.04
N ARG A 100 12.03 18.94 -2.43
CA ARG A 100 12.00 20.40 -2.64
C ARG A 100 11.98 21.13 -1.32
N GLU A 101 12.15 22.44 -1.35
CA GLU A 101 11.99 23.27 -0.15
C GLU A 101 10.51 23.59 0.10
N SER A 102 10.11 23.54 1.37
CA SER A 102 8.88 24.16 1.86
C SER A 102 9.04 25.69 1.88
N PRO A 103 7.95 26.47 2.05
CA PRO A 103 8.05 27.92 2.19
C PRO A 103 8.99 28.39 3.32
N GLY A 104 9.05 27.65 4.42
CA GLY A 104 9.98 27.83 5.54
C GLY A 104 11.39 27.28 5.30
N GLY A 105 11.66 26.75 4.10
CA GLY A 105 12.98 26.31 3.67
C GLY A 105 13.35 24.86 4.06
N TYR A 106 12.43 24.09 4.65
CA TYR A 106 12.71 22.72 5.08
C TYR A 106 12.48 21.70 3.95
N PRO A 107 13.27 20.62 3.89
CA PRO A 107 13.11 19.62 2.82
C PRO A 107 11.75 18.92 2.88
N VAL A 108 11.00 18.87 1.79
CA VAL A 108 9.77 18.08 1.64
C VAL A 108 10.00 17.06 0.54
N LEU A 109 9.75 15.78 0.82
CA LEU A 109 9.94 14.72 -0.17
C LEU A 109 8.88 14.81 -1.27
N GLU A 110 9.26 14.48 -2.50
CA GLU A 110 8.35 14.48 -3.63
C GLU A 110 7.43 13.25 -3.62
N GLY A 111 6.26 13.38 -4.27
CA GLY A 111 5.32 12.27 -4.48
C GLY A 111 4.57 11.80 -3.22
N VAL A 112 4.69 12.50 -2.10
CA VAL A 112 4.04 12.21 -0.80
C VAL A 112 2.53 12.46 -0.84
N CYS A 113 1.76 11.85 0.07
CA CYS A 113 0.31 12.09 0.19
C CYS A 113 -0.01 13.48 0.72
N ALA A 114 0.78 13.91 1.70
CA ALA A 114 0.64 15.20 2.34
C ALA A 114 1.98 15.66 2.90
N TRP A 115 2.12 16.97 3.07
CA TRP A 115 3.26 17.57 3.75
C TRP A 115 2.82 18.74 4.62
N PHE A 116 3.61 19.02 5.66
CA PHE A 116 3.40 20.12 6.59
C PHE A 116 4.72 20.84 6.83
N ASP A 117 4.69 22.17 6.77
CA ASP A 117 5.78 23.05 7.18
C ASP A 117 5.46 23.62 8.56
N CYS A 118 6.38 23.48 9.50
CA CYS A 118 6.13 23.71 10.92
C CYS A 118 7.17 24.61 11.56
N GLU A 119 6.68 25.55 12.36
CA GLU A 119 7.46 26.22 13.39
C GLU A 119 7.50 25.34 14.65
N ARG A 120 8.69 25.10 15.20
CA ARG A 120 8.83 24.32 16.43
C ARG A 120 8.38 25.15 17.63
N CYS A 121 7.32 24.72 18.30
CA CYS A 121 6.76 25.44 19.44
C CYS A 121 7.29 24.94 20.79
N ASN A 122 7.45 23.63 20.95
CA ASN A 122 7.84 23.05 22.23
C ASN A 122 8.58 21.73 22.04
N VAL A 123 9.45 21.40 22.99
CA VAL A 123 10.14 20.12 23.10
C VAL A 123 9.94 19.62 24.52
N VAL A 124 9.34 18.45 24.67
CA VAL A 124 8.99 17.88 25.97
C VAL A 124 9.73 16.56 26.18
N ASP A 125 10.38 16.41 27.33
CA ASP A 125 10.99 15.16 27.74
C ASP A 125 9.94 14.06 27.96
N ALA A 126 10.11 12.91 27.31
CA ALA A 126 9.19 11.79 27.40
C ALA A 126 9.94 10.45 27.46
N GLY A 127 10.67 10.23 28.56
CA GLY A 127 11.44 9.01 28.77
C GLY A 127 12.64 8.91 27.84
N ASP A 128 12.70 7.82 27.05
CA ASP A 128 13.75 7.57 26.06
C ASP A 128 13.55 8.35 24.74
N HIS A 129 12.46 9.12 24.63
CA HIS A 129 12.18 10.02 23.52
C HIS A 129 12.02 11.47 23.99
N VAL A 130 12.05 12.38 23.03
CA VAL A 130 11.53 13.74 23.15
C VAL A 130 10.32 13.90 22.25
N VAL A 131 9.30 14.64 22.71
CA VAL A 131 8.14 15.02 21.90
C VAL A 131 8.38 16.41 21.37
N ILE A 132 8.32 16.56 20.05
CA ILE A 132 8.45 17.84 19.37
C ILE A 132 7.07 18.26 18.90
N PHE A 133 6.63 19.44 19.35
CA PHE A 133 5.39 20.07 18.91
C PHE A 133 5.71 21.11 17.84
N GLY A 134 4.95 21.09 16.75
CA GLY A 134 5.03 22.07 15.67
C GLY A 134 3.70 22.77 15.45
N LYS A 135 3.73 24.09 15.27
CA LYS A 135 2.61 24.86 14.71
C LYS A 135 2.73 24.83 13.19
N VAL A 136 1.67 24.43 12.52
CA VAL A 136 1.64 24.34 11.06
C VAL A 136 1.55 25.75 10.48
N LEU A 137 2.50 26.09 9.61
CA LEU A 137 2.56 27.35 8.88
C LEU A 137 2.02 27.22 7.46
N ASP A 138 2.34 26.11 6.79
CA ASP A 138 1.80 25.76 5.47
C ASP A 138 1.69 24.24 5.31
N TYR A 139 0.88 23.79 4.36
CA TYR A 139 0.66 22.38 4.09
C TYR A 139 0.15 22.15 2.67
N GLY A 140 0.27 20.91 2.20
CA GLY A 140 -0.36 20.48 0.97
C GLY A 140 -0.68 18.99 1.01
N TYR A 141 -1.63 18.57 0.20
CA TYR A 141 -2.05 17.17 0.12
C TYR A 141 -2.58 16.83 -1.27
N ASN A 142 -2.68 15.55 -1.58
CA ASN A 142 -3.28 15.03 -2.79
C ASN A 142 -4.14 13.79 -2.49
N SER A 143 -4.61 13.12 -3.54
CA SER A 143 -5.49 11.94 -3.43
C SER A 143 -4.76 10.60 -3.30
N LYS A 144 -3.42 10.58 -3.23
CA LYS A 144 -2.67 9.34 -3.02
C LYS A 144 -3.02 8.75 -1.66
N LEU A 145 -2.98 7.42 -1.59
CA LEU A 145 -3.18 6.70 -0.34
C LEU A 145 -1.84 6.56 0.39
N GLY A 146 -1.91 6.65 1.72
CA GLY A 146 -0.73 6.66 2.58
C GLY A 146 -0.17 5.27 2.86
N LEU A 147 1.15 5.18 2.96
CA LEU A 147 1.83 4.00 3.44
C LEU A 147 1.50 3.76 4.91
N GLY A 148 0.98 2.57 5.22
CA GLY A 148 0.68 2.10 6.57
C GLY A 148 1.83 1.32 7.19
N PHE A 149 1.86 1.28 8.52
CA PHE A 149 2.77 0.47 9.31
C PHE A 149 2.06 -0.13 10.52
N VAL A 150 2.13 -1.46 10.65
CA VAL A 150 1.48 -2.22 11.72
C VAL A 150 2.26 -3.49 12.03
N ARG A 151 2.39 -3.81 13.32
CA ARG A 151 3.08 -5.02 13.83
C ARG A 151 4.49 -5.24 13.24
N GLY A 152 5.20 -4.14 12.97
CA GLY A 152 6.57 -4.19 12.45
C GLY A 152 6.68 -4.39 10.94
N GLY A 153 5.58 -4.34 10.20
CA GLY A 153 5.56 -4.45 8.74
C GLY A 153 4.81 -3.30 8.07
N TYR A 154 5.14 -3.06 6.81
CA TYR A 154 4.41 -2.13 5.96
C TYR A 154 3.05 -2.70 5.52
N MET A 155 2.10 -1.81 5.31
CA MET A 155 0.76 -2.09 4.80
C MET A 155 0.40 -1.04 3.75
N THR A 156 -0.21 -1.46 2.66
CA THR A 156 -0.63 -0.58 1.56
C THR A 156 -2.12 -0.78 1.33
N PRO A 157 -3.00 0.06 1.91
CA PRO A 157 -4.45 -0.13 1.89
C PRO A 157 -5.12 -0.01 0.51
N GLY A 158 -4.38 0.29 -0.55
CA GLY A 158 -4.95 0.85 -1.77
C GLY A 158 -5.91 -0.06 -2.51
N LEU A 159 -5.62 -1.35 -2.55
CA LEU A 159 -6.54 -2.32 -3.13
C LEU A 159 -7.78 -2.50 -2.25
N GLU A 160 -7.63 -2.60 -0.93
CA GLU A 160 -8.72 -2.75 0.03
C GLU A 160 -9.64 -1.53 0.03
N TYR A 161 -9.06 -0.33 -0.02
CA TYR A 161 -9.78 0.94 -0.12
C TYR A 161 -10.57 1.02 -1.42
N THR A 162 -9.93 0.70 -2.54
CA THR A 162 -10.58 0.73 -3.86
C THR A 162 -11.68 -0.33 -3.95
N ALA A 163 -11.43 -1.54 -3.44
CA ALA A 163 -12.42 -2.61 -3.36
C ALA A 163 -13.62 -2.18 -2.51
N GLY A 164 -13.38 -1.60 -1.33
CA GLY A 164 -14.44 -1.09 -0.46
C GLY A 164 -15.31 -0.02 -1.14
N ARG A 165 -14.70 0.89 -1.89
CA ARG A 165 -15.42 1.89 -2.68
C ARG A 165 -16.21 1.28 -3.85
N ALA A 166 -15.61 0.36 -4.58
CA ALA A 166 -16.25 -0.36 -5.68
C ALA A 166 -17.45 -1.19 -5.18
N TYR A 167 -17.35 -1.81 -4.01
CA TYR A 167 -18.49 -2.44 -3.37
C TYR A 167 -19.52 -1.39 -2.91
N GLY A 168 -19.10 -0.24 -2.40
CA GLY A 168 -20.01 0.80 -1.88
C GLY A 168 -20.82 1.56 -2.94
N SER A 169 -20.44 1.48 -4.22
CA SER A 169 -21.19 2.11 -5.32
C SER A 169 -22.37 1.27 -5.80
N ASP A 170 -23.37 1.93 -6.41
CA ASP A 170 -24.53 1.27 -7.04
C ASP A 170 -24.18 0.52 -8.35
N SER A 171 -22.92 0.51 -8.74
CA SER A 171 -22.41 -0.18 -9.92
C SER A 171 -22.43 -1.70 -9.76
N HIS A 172 -22.67 -2.41 -10.86
CA HIS A 172 -22.48 -3.86 -10.90
C HIS A 172 -20.99 -4.19 -10.69
N VAL A 173 -20.71 -5.02 -9.68
CA VAL A 173 -19.35 -5.44 -9.31
C VAL A 173 -19.13 -6.88 -9.73
N VAL A 174 -18.01 -7.15 -10.40
CA VAL A 174 -17.50 -8.49 -10.65
C VAL A 174 -16.47 -8.83 -9.57
N VAL A 175 -16.59 -10.02 -8.98
CA VAL A 175 -15.66 -10.49 -7.94
C VAL A 175 -15.06 -11.81 -8.36
N GLY A 176 -13.77 -11.82 -8.66
CA GLY A 176 -13.06 -13.01 -9.14
C GLY A 176 -11.80 -13.34 -8.37
N ALA A 177 -11.19 -14.47 -8.75
CA ALA A 177 -9.93 -14.90 -8.19
C ALA A 177 -9.02 -15.54 -9.24
N ILE A 178 -7.73 -15.23 -9.16
CA ILE A 178 -6.68 -16.00 -9.81
C ILE A 178 -6.37 -17.16 -8.86
N VAL A 179 -6.93 -18.34 -9.19
CA VAL A 179 -6.77 -19.56 -8.38
C VAL A 179 -5.57 -20.34 -8.89
N GLU A 180 -4.50 -20.41 -8.10
CA GLU A 180 -3.28 -21.13 -8.44
C GLU A 180 -3.17 -22.48 -7.71
N HIS A 181 -2.58 -23.47 -8.39
CA HIS A 181 -2.07 -24.69 -7.80
C HIS A 181 -0.85 -25.18 -8.58
N GLU A 182 0.30 -25.34 -7.91
CA GLU A 182 1.54 -25.90 -8.48
C GLU A 182 1.95 -25.24 -9.83
N GLY A 183 1.95 -23.90 -9.90
CA GLY A 183 2.33 -23.17 -11.11
C GLY A 183 1.31 -23.22 -12.26
N LYS A 184 0.08 -23.65 -11.97
CA LYS A 184 -1.05 -23.64 -12.90
C LYS A 184 -2.16 -22.74 -12.38
N ILE A 185 -2.90 -22.10 -13.28
CA ILE A 185 -4.07 -21.30 -12.95
C ILE A 185 -5.36 -21.97 -13.43
N LEU A 186 -6.43 -21.86 -12.64
CA LEU A 186 -7.76 -22.28 -13.05
C LEU A 186 -8.35 -21.31 -14.07
N LEU A 187 -8.76 -21.85 -15.21
CA LEU A 187 -9.41 -21.11 -16.27
C LEU A 187 -10.70 -21.81 -16.72
N HIS A 188 -11.81 -21.09 -16.65
CA HIS A 188 -13.12 -21.57 -17.10
C HIS A 188 -13.36 -21.17 -18.55
N ARG A 189 -14.06 -22.04 -19.28
CA ARG A 189 -14.49 -21.77 -20.65
C ARG A 189 -15.98 -21.45 -20.65
N ASN A 190 -16.36 -20.30 -21.18
CA ASN A 190 -17.75 -19.98 -21.43
C ASN A 190 -18.28 -20.89 -22.57
N PRO A 191 -19.31 -21.72 -22.32
CA PRO A 191 -19.80 -22.68 -23.32
C PRO A 191 -20.42 -22.02 -24.55
N GLN A 192 -20.97 -20.80 -24.42
CA GLN A 192 -21.72 -20.13 -25.48
C GLN A 192 -20.82 -19.47 -26.52
N ASN A 193 -19.72 -18.83 -26.09
CA ASN A 193 -18.82 -18.08 -26.97
C ASN A 193 -17.40 -18.67 -27.02
N GLY A 194 -17.12 -19.71 -26.24
CA GLY A 194 -15.82 -20.37 -26.18
C GLY A 194 -14.68 -19.54 -25.57
N LYS A 195 -14.98 -18.34 -25.05
CA LYS A 195 -14.01 -17.46 -24.39
C LYS A 195 -13.59 -18.02 -23.04
N VAL A 196 -12.40 -17.66 -22.62
CA VAL A 196 -11.77 -18.15 -21.39
C VAL A 196 -11.68 -17.02 -20.37
N HIS A 197 -11.90 -17.35 -19.11
CA HIS A 197 -11.90 -16.40 -18.00
C HIS A 197 -11.42 -17.08 -16.72
N VAL A 198 -10.90 -16.29 -15.80
CA VAL A 198 -10.70 -16.73 -14.41
C VAL A 198 -12.05 -16.85 -13.69
N PRO A 199 -12.16 -17.70 -12.66
CA PRO A 199 -13.35 -17.79 -11.83
C PRO A 199 -13.79 -16.43 -11.30
N ALA A 200 -15.05 -16.07 -11.53
CA ALA A 200 -15.64 -14.83 -11.06
C ALA A 200 -17.16 -14.95 -10.88
N SER A 201 -17.70 -14.25 -9.89
CA SER A 201 -19.12 -14.02 -9.70
C SER A 201 -19.53 -12.63 -10.18
N GLY A 202 -20.80 -12.47 -10.55
CA GLY A 202 -21.36 -11.21 -11.09
C GLY A 202 -21.14 -10.98 -12.59
N LEU A 203 -20.60 -11.98 -13.30
CA LEU A 203 -20.45 -11.93 -14.76
C LEU A 203 -21.81 -11.89 -15.48
N ASP A 204 -22.85 -12.47 -14.87
CA ASP A 204 -24.24 -12.48 -15.34
C ASP A 204 -24.95 -11.13 -15.16
N GLY A 205 -24.23 -10.10 -14.71
CA GLY A 205 -24.79 -8.79 -14.42
C GLY A 205 -25.49 -8.72 -13.07
N LYS A 206 -25.45 -9.76 -12.23
CA LYS A 206 -25.78 -9.61 -10.80
C LYS A 206 -24.57 -9.07 -10.05
N ARG A 207 -24.79 -8.62 -8.82
CA ARG A 207 -23.70 -8.18 -7.95
C ARG A 207 -22.88 -9.40 -7.49
N GLY A 208 -21.61 -9.42 -7.88
CA GLY A 208 -20.65 -10.43 -7.45
C GLY A 208 -20.30 -10.32 -5.97
N SER A 209 -19.89 -11.44 -5.38
CA SER A 209 -19.36 -11.51 -4.03
C SER A 209 -18.34 -12.66 -3.90
N LEU A 210 -17.45 -12.54 -2.91
CA LEU A 210 -16.53 -13.62 -2.55
C LEU A 210 -17.27 -14.89 -2.11
N GLN A 211 -18.38 -14.74 -1.38
CA GLN A 211 -19.17 -15.87 -0.91
C GLN A 211 -19.76 -16.66 -2.08
N GLN A 212 -20.31 -15.98 -3.08
CA GLN A 212 -20.83 -16.63 -4.28
C GLN A 212 -19.71 -17.31 -5.07
N LEU A 213 -18.60 -16.61 -5.29
CA LEU A 213 -17.42 -17.16 -5.97
C LEU A 213 -16.93 -18.46 -5.31
N GLN A 214 -16.80 -18.47 -3.98
CA GLN A 214 -16.39 -19.66 -3.23
C GLN A 214 -17.44 -20.77 -3.32
N SER A 215 -18.74 -20.43 -3.29
CA SER A 215 -19.81 -21.41 -3.46
C SER A 215 -19.75 -22.09 -4.83
N ASP A 216 -19.54 -21.30 -5.90
CA ASP A 216 -19.45 -21.80 -7.27
C ASP A 216 -18.23 -22.73 -7.44
N LEU A 217 -17.06 -22.31 -6.96
CA LEU A 217 -15.84 -23.14 -6.97
C LEU A 217 -16.00 -24.43 -6.16
N ASN A 218 -16.66 -24.36 -4.99
CA ASN A 218 -16.92 -25.54 -4.18
C ASN A 218 -17.89 -26.52 -4.86
N ALA A 219 -18.91 -26.02 -5.56
CA ALA A 219 -19.85 -26.84 -6.32
C ALA A 219 -19.14 -27.60 -7.46
N GLU A 220 -18.07 -27.03 -8.00
CA GLU A 220 -17.19 -27.65 -8.99
C GLU A 220 -16.10 -28.56 -8.37
N GLY A 221 -16.09 -28.72 -7.05
CA GLY A 221 -15.12 -29.56 -6.32
C GLY A 221 -13.77 -28.88 -6.02
N THR A 222 -13.61 -27.61 -6.36
CA THR A 222 -12.38 -26.85 -6.14
C THR A 222 -12.47 -26.02 -4.86
N ARG A 223 -11.85 -26.47 -3.78
CA ARG A 223 -11.80 -25.70 -2.52
C ARG A 223 -10.62 -24.75 -2.54
N VAL A 224 -10.86 -23.48 -2.27
CA VAL A 224 -9.84 -22.43 -2.32
C VAL A 224 -9.64 -21.73 -0.98
N VAL A 225 -8.42 -21.27 -0.74
CA VAL A 225 -8.12 -20.26 0.29
C VAL A 225 -7.92 -18.93 -0.43
N ILE A 226 -8.75 -17.94 -0.08
CA ILE A 226 -8.56 -16.56 -0.56
C ILE A 226 -7.38 -15.97 0.22
N ASN A 227 -6.38 -15.46 -0.49
CA ASN A 227 -5.14 -14.95 0.10
C ASN A 227 -5.21 -13.43 0.30
N SER A 228 -5.12 -12.66 -0.79
CA SER A 228 -5.06 -11.20 -0.77
C SER A 228 -5.82 -10.63 -1.97
N LEU A 229 -6.19 -9.35 -1.90
CA LEU A 229 -6.54 -8.62 -3.11
C LEU A 229 -5.34 -8.60 -4.07
N PHE A 230 -5.64 -8.59 -5.36
CA PHE A 230 -4.64 -8.52 -6.42
C PHE A 230 -4.84 -7.29 -7.31
N ALA A 231 -6.09 -7.03 -7.70
CA ALA A 231 -6.43 -5.95 -8.59
C ALA A 231 -7.85 -5.45 -8.33
N VAL A 232 -8.03 -4.14 -8.47
CA VAL A 232 -9.33 -3.49 -8.57
C VAL A 232 -9.27 -2.53 -9.75
N PHE A 233 -10.20 -2.63 -10.69
CA PHE A 233 -10.24 -1.78 -11.87
C PHE A 233 -11.66 -1.65 -12.40
N GLU A 234 -11.92 -0.58 -13.14
CA GLU A 234 -13.13 -0.44 -13.96
C GLU A 234 -12.88 -1.06 -15.33
N ASN A 235 -13.81 -1.88 -15.82
CA ASN A 235 -13.76 -2.42 -17.16
C ASN A 235 -14.37 -1.40 -18.13
N GLU A 236 -13.53 -0.71 -18.91
CA GLU A 236 -13.98 0.34 -19.83
C GLU A 236 -15.03 -0.14 -20.86
N ASP A 237 -15.01 -1.43 -21.22
CA ASP A 237 -15.94 -2.02 -22.20
C ASP A 237 -17.41 -1.98 -21.73
N ASP A 238 -17.65 -2.03 -20.42
CA ASP A 238 -19.00 -2.15 -19.84
C ASP A 238 -19.22 -1.33 -18.55
N GLY A 239 -18.24 -0.54 -18.12
CA GLY A 239 -18.27 0.30 -16.93
C GLY A 239 -18.35 -0.46 -15.60
N ARG A 240 -18.19 -1.80 -15.61
CA ARG A 240 -18.30 -2.60 -14.38
C ARG A 240 -17.01 -2.52 -13.58
N GLN A 241 -17.16 -2.34 -12.27
CA GLN A 241 -16.03 -2.47 -11.35
C GLN A 241 -15.69 -3.94 -11.17
N SER A 242 -14.41 -4.26 -11.19
CA SER A 242 -13.89 -5.62 -11.09
C SER A 242 -12.89 -5.72 -9.95
N ILE A 243 -13.08 -6.71 -9.08
CA ILE A 243 -12.25 -6.97 -7.91
C ILE A 243 -11.73 -8.39 -8.02
N TYR A 244 -10.40 -8.55 -8.09
CA TYR A 244 -9.76 -9.84 -8.22
C TYR A 244 -8.83 -10.13 -7.05
N TYR A 245 -8.95 -11.33 -6.50
CA TYR A 245 -8.12 -11.85 -5.42
C TYR A 245 -7.09 -12.86 -5.93
N ARG A 246 -6.00 -13.03 -5.19
CA ARG A 246 -5.17 -14.23 -5.28
C ARG A 246 -5.81 -15.33 -4.43
N ALA A 247 -5.82 -16.55 -4.94
CA ALA A 247 -6.31 -17.70 -4.21
C ALA A 247 -5.46 -18.93 -4.49
N SER A 248 -5.38 -19.82 -3.50
CA SER A 248 -4.68 -21.10 -3.62
C SER A 248 -5.68 -22.25 -3.55
N ALA A 249 -5.63 -23.18 -4.50
CA ALA A 249 -6.49 -24.38 -4.44
C ALA A 249 -5.93 -25.39 -3.42
N ARG A 250 -6.79 -25.81 -2.48
CA ARG A 250 -6.53 -26.89 -1.51
C ARG A 250 -7.02 -28.24 -2.03
N SER A 251 -8.06 -28.24 -2.84
CA SER A 251 -8.53 -29.39 -3.60
C SER A 251 -8.90 -28.95 -5.00
N ILE A 252 -8.78 -29.85 -5.96
CA ILE A 252 -9.10 -29.61 -7.37
C ILE A 252 -10.16 -30.61 -7.78
N GLY A 253 -11.32 -30.12 -8.24
CA GLY A 253 -12.37 -30.98 -8.79
C GLY A 253 -12.17 -31.28 -10.27
N GLN A 254 -11.67 -30.32 -11.04
CA GLN A 254 -11.48 -30.42 -12.50
C GLN A 254 -10.03 -30.08 -12.89
N PRO A 255 -9.10 -31.04 -12.81
CA PRO A 255 -7.67 -30.81 -13.08
C PRO A 255 -7.35 -30.29 -14.48
N ASP A 256 -8.13 -30.66 -15.48
CA ASP A 256 -7.92 -30.25 -16.87
C ASP A 256 -8.16 -28.75 -17.12
N LEU A 257 -8.84 -28.07 -16.19
CA LEU A 257 -9.04 -26.62 -16.24
C LEU A 257 -7.88 -25.83 -15.64
N PHE A 258 -6.94 -26.49 -14.96
CA PHE A 258 -5.72 -25.87 -14.45
C PHE A 258 -4.64 -25.89 -15.53
N LEU A 259 -4.35 -24.73 -16.11
CA LEU A 259 -3.37 -24.59 -17.18
C LEU A 259 -2.06 -23.98 -16.65
N PRO A 260 -0.89 -24.51 -17.05
CA PRO A 260 0.39 -23.87 -16.74
C PRO A 260 0.49 -22.51 -17.45
N PHE A 261 1.32 -21.61 -16.91
CA PHE A 261 1.39 -20.21 -17.36
C PHE A 261 1.71 -20.06 -18.86
N ASP A 262 2.53 -20.96 -19.42
CA ASP A 262 2.92 -20.98 -20.83
C ASP A 262 1.83 -21.54 -21.78
N ARG A 263 0.75 -22.10 -21.23
CA ARG A 263 -0.39 -22.65 -21.99
C ARG A 263 -1.66 -21.82 -21.88
N ILE A 264 -1.60 -20.64 -21.26
CA ILE A 264 -2.75 -19.73 -21.18
C ILE A 264 -3.19 -19.34 -22.60
N PRO A 265 -4.47 -19.56 -22.97
CA PRO A 265 -4.96 -19.23 -24.31
C PRO A 265 -5.29 -17.73 -24.41
N TRP A 266 -4.25 -16.88 -24.46
CA TRP A 266 -4.36 -15.41 -24.41
C TRP A 266 -5.37 -14.82 -25.42
N GLU A 267 -5.47 -15.39 -26.62
CA GLU A 267 -6.41 -14.94 -27.66
C GLU A 267 -7.89 -15.21 -27.32
N ARG A 268 -8.16 -16.14 -26.41
CA ARG A 268 -9.51 -16.50 -25.98
C ARG A 268 -10.00 -15.71 -24.78
N ILE A 269 -9.14 -14.92 -24.13
CA ILE A 269 -9.55 -13.98 -23.09
C ILE A 269 -10.09 -12.74 -23.81
N SER A 270 -11.31 -12.31 -23.53
CA SER A 270 -11.93 -11.16 -24.22
C SER A 270 -11.52 -9.82 -23.62
N SER A 271 -11.54 -9.70 -22.29
CA SER A 271 -11.24 -8.45 -21.60
C SER A 271 -9.74 -8.14 -21.65
N ARG A 272 -9.39 -6.96 -22.16
CA ARG A 272 -8.02 -6.44 -22.17
C ARG A 272 -7.49 -6.26 -20.75
N ALA A 273 -8.31 -5.72 -19.85
CA ALA A 273 -7.98 -5.55 -18.44
C ALA A 273 -7.62 -6.89 -17.76
N VAL A 274 -8.43 -7.94 -17.99
CA VAL A 274 -8.16 -9.28 -17.46
C VAL A 274 -6.88 -9.88 -18.05
N LYS A 275 -6.60 -9.67 -19.35
CA LYS A 275 -5.32 -10.09 -19.95
C LYS A 275 -4.13 -9.39 -19.28
N SER A 276 -4.20 -8.07 -19.10
CA SER A 276 -3.14 -7.28 -18.47
C SER A 276 -2.88 -7.76 -17.04
N MET A 277 -3.96 -7.93 -16.26
CA MET A 277 -3.91 -8.48 -14.90
C MET A 277 -3.25 -9.87 -14.85
N LEU A 278 -3.65 -10.80 -15.72
CA LEU A 278 -3.10 -12.15 -15.76
C LEU A 278 -1.64 -12.17 -16.21
N ASN A 279 -1.26 -11.36 -17.20
CA ASN A 279 0.12 -11.25 -17.64
C ASN A 279 1.02 -10.77 -16.48
N ARG A 280 0.57 -9.75 -15.74
CA ARG A 280 1.24 -9.28 -14.53
C ARG A 280 1.38 -10.38 -13.49
N TYR A 281 0.30 -11.12 -13.21
CA TYR A 281 0.34 -12.23 -12.26
C TYR A 281 1.41 -13.27 -12.64
N VAL A 282 1.49 -13.65 -13.92
CA VAL A 282 2.48 -14.61 -14.41
C VAL A 282 3.90 -14.08 -14.26
N GLU A 283 4.14 -12.81 -14.61
CA GLU A 283 5.45 -12.17 -14.43
C GLU A 283 5.89 -12.12 -12.96
N GLU A 284 4.96 -11.79 -12.06
CA GLU A 284 5.17 -11.70 -10.62
C GLU A 284 5.42 -13.08 -9.98
N SER A 285 4.61 -14.08 -10.33
CA SER A 285 4.76 -15.46 -9.84
C SER A 285 6.09 -16.08 -10.28
N ASN A 286 6.54 -15.82 -11.52
CA ASN A 286 7.83 -16.32 -12.01
C ASN A 286 9.03 -15.69 -11.28
N ARG A 287 8.86 -14.48 -10.72
CA ARG A 287 9.90 -13.76 -9.98
C ARG A 287 9.83 -13.99 -8.46
N GLN A 288 8.85 -14.76 -7.98
CA GLN A 288 8.49 -14.87 -6.55
C GLN A 288 8.28 -13.51 -5.86
N ARG A 289 7.86 -12.48 -6.60
CA ARG A 289 7.66 -11.11 -6.09
C ARG A 289 6.32 -10.59 -6.59
N PHE A 290 5.43 -10.25 -5.65
CA PHE A 290 4.10 -9.74 -5.97
C PHE A 290 4.08 -8.22 -5.80
N GLY A 291 3.60 -7.52 -6.82
CA GLY A 291 3.44 -6.07 -6.83
C GLY A 291 1.97 -5.67 -6.69
N ILE A 292 1.72 -4.41 -6.34
CA ILE A 292 0.39 -3.81 -6.31
C ILE A 292 0.19 -2.99 -7.59
N TYR A 293 -0.97 -3.15 -8.23
CA TYR A 293 -1.34 -2.36 -9.41
C TYR A 293 -2.38 -1.30 -9.07
N PHE A 294 -2.12 -0.08 -9.53
CA PHE A 294 -3.03 1.05 -9.44
C PHE A 294 -3.31 1.58 -10.84
N GLY A 295 -4.58 1.64 -11.26
CA GLY A 295 -4.99 2.33 -12.48
C GLY A 295 -6.11 1.67 -13.28
N SER A 296 -6.30 2.16 -14.51
CA SER A 296 -7.20 1.64 -15.54
C SER A 296 -6.45 0.72 -16.51
N ASP A 297 -7.14 -0.08 -17.33
CA ASP A 297 -6.49 -1.00 -18.28
C ASP A 297 -5.63 -0.31 -19.37
N ARG A 298 -5.70 1.03 -19.47
CA ARG A 298 -4.87 1.86 -20.35
C ARG A 298 -3.81 2.67 -19.63
N ASP A 299 -4.04 3.04 -18.37
CA ASP A 299 -3.18 3.93 -17.62
C ASP A 299 -3.12 3.46 -16.16
N GLY A 300 -2.03 2.78 -15.80
CA GLY A 300 -1.81 2.25 -14.46
C GLY A 300 -0.36 1.85 -14.21
N SER A 301 0.06 1.98 -12.95
CA SER A 301 1.42 1.71 -12.50
C SER A 301 1.47 0.46 -11.63
N VAL A 302 2.48 -0.40 -11.89
CA VAL A 302 2.81 -1.54 -11.03
C VAL A 302 3.89 -1.10 -10.05
N GLN A 303 3.64 -1.29 -8.76
CA GLN A 303 4.63 -1.11 -7.70
C GLN A 303 5.04 -2.45 -7.13
N ASN A 304 6.33 -2.72 -7.18
CA ASN A 304 6.90 -3.91 -6.57
C ASN A 304 6.82 -3.76 -5.05
N LEU A 305 6.18 -4.69 -4.35
CA LEU A 305 6.51 -4.90 -2.94
C LEU A 305 7.82 -5.70 -2.93
N LEU A 306 8.85 -5.12 -2.30
CA LEU A 306 10.17 -5.74 -2.16
C LEU A 306 10.08 -7.13 -1.53
#